data_AF-A0A1A8IJ55-F1
#
_entry.id   AF-A0A1A8IJ55-F1
#
_cell.length_a   1.000
_cell.length_b   1.000
_cell.length_c   1.000
_cell.angle_alpha   90.00
_cell.angle_beta   90.00
_cell.angle_gamma   90.00
#
_symmetry.space_group_name_H-M   'P 1'
#
loop_
_entity.id
_entity.type
_entity.pdbx_description
1 polymer ?
#
loop_
_entity_poly.entity_id
_entity_poly.type
_entity_poly.pdbx_seq_one_letter_code
_entity_poly.pdbx_strand_id
1 'polypeptide(L)'
;KFLVNMSQGALGNTLNQLYKGRPYMSNSSVYALYNDAPPLLKYTQEYGHTKGVVLFDHSRGFWLSHSIPRFPSFPEKGYLYPSSGKVYGQTALCVTYQYAQLLRIVKQLVYLYPRIYNCSVPAVFSA
;
A
#
# COMPACT_ATOMS: atom_id res chain seq x y z
N LYS A 1 -4.91 23.75 3.09
CA LYS A 1 -3.67 22.97 3.39
C LYS A 1 -4.09 21.75 4.20
N PHE A 2 -3.79 20.53 3.74
CA PHE A 2 -4.17 19.29 4.43
C PHE A 2 -2.96 18.70 5.16
N LEU A 3 -3.15 18.33 6.43
CA LEU A 3 -2.13 17.60 7.20
C LEU A 3 -2.07 16.14 6.73
N VAL A 4 -0.94 15.47 6.99
CA VAL A 4 -0.74 14.08 6.56
C VAL A 4 -1.77 13.12 7.19
N ASN A 5 -2.32 13.41 8.36
CA ASN A 5 -3.36 12.59 9.00
C ASN A 5 -4.78 12.87 8.48
N MET A 6 -4.96 13.83 7.57
CA MET A 6 -6.25 14.15 6.96
C MET A 6 -6.47 13.32 5.69
N SER A 7 -7.68 12.78 5.51
CA SER A 7 -8.03 11.95 4.35
C SER A 7 -8.14 12.74 3.04
N GLN A 8 -8.12 14.07 3.10
CA GLN A 8 -8.17 15.00 1.97
C GLN A 8 -6.78 15.37 1.41
N GLY A 9 -5.69 14.97 2.08
CA GLY A 9 -4.33 15.17 1.61
C GLY A 9 -3.92 14.16 0.52
N ALA A 10 -2.71 14.29 -0.03
CA ALA A 10 -2.21 13.42 -1.10
C ALA A 10 -2.27 11.93 -0.72
N LEU A 11 -1.69 11.53 0.41
CA LEU A 11 -1.73 10.14 0.89
C LEU A 11 -3.16 9.65 1.15
N GLY A 12 -4.00 10.50 1.75
CA GLY A 12 -5.40 10.20 2.00
C GLY A 12 -6.17 9.93 0.71
N ASN A 13 -6.06 10.81 -0.27
CA ASN A 13 -6.72 10.66 -1.57
C ASN A 13 -6.20 9.47 -2.37
N THR A 14 -4.88 9.21 -2.35
CA THR A 14 -4.29 8.02 -2.99
C THR A 14 -4.85 6.74 -2.38
N LEU A 15 -4.80 6.57 -1.07
CA LEU A 15 -5.26 5.34 -0.42
C LEU A 15 -6.78 5.22 -0.37
N ASN A 16 -7.52 6.32 -0.47
CA ASN A 16 -8.98 6.28 -0.62
C ASN A 16 -9.42 5.56 -1.90
N GLN A 17 -8.56 5.44 -2.93
CA GLN A 17 -8.84 4.61 -4.10
C GLN A 17 -8.94 3.12 -3.75
N LEU A 18 -8.31 2.68 -2.65
CA LEU A 18 -8.48 1.34 -2.11
C LEU A 18 -9.63 1.28 -1.09
N TYR A 19 -9.77 2.29 -0.24
CA TYR A 19 -10.68 2.23 0.92
C TYR A 19 -12.12 2.64 0.63
N LYS A 20 -12.33 3.77 -0.06
CA LYS A 20 -13.67 4.33 -0.29
C LYS A 20 -14.36 3.58 -1.42
N GLY A 21 -15.62 3.19 -1.21
CA GLY A 21 -16.36 2.36 -2.16
C GLY A 21 -15.98 0.88 -2.14
N ARG A 22 -15.08 0.48 -1.22
CA ARG A 22 -14.60 -0.90 -1.03
C ARG A 22 -14.04 -1.63 -2.28
N PRO A 23 -13.19 -1.01 -3.14
CA PRO A 23 -12.47 -1.73 -4.19
C PRO A 23 -11.66 -2.93 -3.68
N TYR A 24 -11.19 -2.91 -2.44
CA TYR A 24 -10.53 -4.05 -1.80
C TYR A 24 -11.40 -5.32 -1.71
N MET A 25 -12.73 -5.20 -1.84
CA MET A 25 -13.69 -6.31 -1.92
C MET A 25 -14.10 -6.65 -3.37
N SER A 26 -13.62 -5.89 -4.36
CA SER A 26 -13.96 -6.08 -5.77
C SER A 26 -12.94 -6.98 -6.46
N ASN A 27 -13.41 -7.72 -7.47
CA ASN A 27 -12.54 -8.46 -8.39
C ASN A 27 -11.98 -7.59 -9.53
N SER A 28 -12.30 -6.30 -9.56
CA SER A 28 -11.86 -5.35 -10.60
C SER A 28 -10.48 -4.73 -10.35
N SER A 29 -9.83 -5.06 -9.23
CA SER A 29 -8.50 -4.54 -8.88
C SER A 29 -7.68 -5.57 -8.11
N VAL A 30 -6.36 -5.48 -8.25
CA VAL A 30 -5.37 -6.22 -7.46
C VAL A 30 -4.65 -5.25 -6.53
N TYR A 31 -4.44 -5.66 -5.27
CA TYR A 31 -3.67 -4.85 -4.34
C TYR A 31 -2.85 -5.68 -3.36
N ALA A 32 -1.78 -5.08 -2.86
CA ALA A 32 -1.00 -5.61 -1.75
C ALA A 32 -0.55 -4.47 -0.83
N LEU A 33 -0.75 -4.65 0.47
CA LEU A 33 -0.21 -3.81 1.53
C LEU A 33 0.95 -4.57 2.18
N TYR A 34 2.09 -3.92 2.28
CA TYR A 34 3.28 -4.54 2.86
C TYR A 34 4.03 -3.61 3.80
N ASN A 35 4.54 -4.16 4.90
CA ASN A 35 5.32 -3.45 5.91
C ASN A 35 5.95 -4.49 6.84
N ASP A 36 7.25 -4.40 7.12
CA ASP A 36 7.96 -5.24 8.09
C ASP A 36 7.47 -5.02 9.54
N ALA A 37 6.88 -3.85 9.82
CA ALA A 37 6.17 -3.51 11.05
C ALA A 37 4.75 -3.01 10.74
N PRO A 38 3.82 -3.89 10.30
CA PRO A 38 2.49 -3.47 9.86
C PRO A 38 1.60 -3.07 11.05
N PRO A 39 0.42 -2.46 10.81
CA PRO A 39 -0.51 -2.16 11.91
C PRO A 39 -0.90 -3.43 12.65
N LEU A 40 -1.04 -3.33 13.98
CA LEU A 40 -1.50 -4.41 14.88
C LEU A 40 -0.57 -5.63 15.03
N LEU A 41 0.35 -5.88 14.10
CA LEU A 41 1.31 -6.99 14.21
C LEU A 41 2.67 -6.48 14.70
N LYS A 42 3.42 -7.38 15.35
CA LYS A 42 4.80 -7.10 15.79
C LYS A 42 5.74 -7.01 14.60
N TYR A 43 6.78 -6.20 14.71
CA TYR A 43 7.92 -6.18 13.81
C TYR A 43 8.61 -7.56 13.74
N THR A 44 9.16 -7.90 12.58
CA THR A 44 9.98 -9.11 12.36
C THR A 44 11.17 -8.78 11.46
N GLN A 45 12.30 -9.45 11.70
CA GLN A 45 13.53 -9.34 10.91
C GLN A 45 13.60 -10.35 9.75
N GLU A 46 12.61 -11.23 9.62
CA GLU A 46 12.58 -12.29 8.59
C GLU A 46 12.32 -11.75 7.17
N TYR A 47 11.80 -10.53 7.06
CA TYR A 47 11.39 -9.90 5.80
C TYR A 47 12.23 -8.65 5.53
N GLY A 48 12.30 -8.23 4.27
CA GLY A 48 12.99 -7.00 3.91
C GLY A 48 12.42 -5.78 4.64
N HIS A 49 13.30 -4.85 5.01
CA HIS A 49 12.94 -3.58 5.66
C HIS A 49 12.28 -2.60 4.69
N THR A 50 11.13 -3.00 4.14
CA THR A 50 10.41 -2.29 3.09
C THR A 50 8.93 -2.20 3.39
N LYS A 51 8.31 -1.11 2.94
CA LYS A 51 6.93 -0.75 3.26
C LYS A 51 6.27 -0.05 2.08
N GLY A 52 4.98 -0.30 1.87
CA GLY A 52 4.27 0.30 0.76
C GLY A 52 2.94 -0.34 0.40
N VAL A 53 2.41 0.14 -0.71
CA VAL A 53 1.12 -0.24 -1.27
C VAL A 53 1.24 -0.37 -2.78
N VAL A 54 0.72 -1.46 -3.31
CA VAL A 54 0.46 -1.63 -4.75
C VAL A 54 -1.04 -1.73 -4.93
N LEU A 55 -1.60 -0.98 -5.89
CA LEU A 55 -2.99 -1.08 -6.32
C LEU A 55 -3.05 -0.90 -7.84
N PHE A 56 -3.66 -1.85 -8.55
CA PHE A 56 -3.85 -1.79 -10.00
C PHE A 56 -5.25 -2.24 -10.40
N ASP A 57 -5.80 -1.61 -11.42
CA ASP A 57 -6.87 -2.14 -12.26
C ASP A 57 -6.30 -2.60 -13.62
N HIS A 58 -7.15 -3.01 -14.56
CA HIS A 58 -6.70 -3.48 -15.89
C HIS A 58 -6.10 -2.38 -16.79
N SER A 59 -6.19 -1.12 -16.41
CA SER A 59 -5.64 0.01 -17.16
C SER A 59 -4.34 0.54 -16.55
N ARG A 60 -4.35 0.84 -15.25
CA ARG A 60 -3.25 1.49 -14.55
C ARG A 60 -3.31 1.20 -13.05
N GLY A 61 -2.30 1.68 -12.35
CA GLY A 61 -2.25 1.61 -10.91
C GLY A 61 -1.19 2.52 -10.34
N PHE A 62 -0.94 2.37 -9.05
CA PHE A 62 0.17 3.04 -8.39
C PHE A 62 0.98 2.08 -7.55
N TRP A 63 2.25 2.43 -7.37
CA TRP A 63 3.11 1.88 -6.34
C TRP A 63 3.54 3.02 -5.42
N LEU A 64 3.15 2.90 -4.15
CA LEU A 64 3.50 3.81 -3.07
C LEU A 64 4.56 3.13 -2.19
N SER A 65 5.79 3.62 -2.20
CA SER A 65 6.83 3.21 -1.25
C SER A 65 6.96 4.25 -0.14
N HIS A 66 7.18 3.83 1.10
CA HIS A 66 7.34 4.75 2.23
C HIS A 66 8.20 4.20 3.36
N SER A 67 8.57 5.06 4.31
CA SER A 67 9.31 4.68 5.52
C SER A 67 8.45 4.51 6.79
N ILE A 68 7.16 4.88 6.72
CA ILE A 68 6.24 4.96 7.87
C ILE A 68 5.92 3.56 8.47
N PRO A 69 6.32 3.25 9.71
CA PRO A 69 5.95 2.00 10.38
C PRO A 69 4.49 2.04 10.85
N ARG A 70 3.84 0.88 10.93
CA ARG A 70 2.42 0.70 11.30
C ARG A 70 1.45 1.38 10.32
N PHE A 71 1.84 1.48 9.06
CA PHE A 71 1.06 2.10 7.98
C PHE A 71 1.15 1.26 6.69
N PRO A 72 0.13 1.27 5.83
CA PRO A 72 -1.19 1.85 6.09
C PRO A 72 -2.10 0.97 6.95
N SER A 73 -3.22 1.52 7.43
CA SER A 73 -4.26 0.73 8.11
C SER A 73 -4.87 -0.33 7.20
N PHE A 74 -5.50 -1.34 7.82
CA PHE A 74 -6.34 -2.30 7.11
C PHE A 74 -7.48 -1.58 6.37
N PRO A 75 -7.87 -2.01 5.15
CA PRO A 75 -8.86 -1.29 4.34
C PRO A 75 -10.19 -1.02 5.04
N GLU A 76 -10.66 -1.94 5.89
CA GLU A 76 -11.92 -1.84 6.65
C GLU A 76 -11.91 -0.68 7.65
N LYS A 77 -10.73 -0.21 8.06
CA LYS A 77 -10.56 0.93 8.98
C LYS A 77 -10.44 2.26 8.26
N GLY A 78 -10.38 2.27 6.93
CA GLY A 78 -10.14 3.47 6.13
C GLY A 78 -8.77 4.09 6.38
N TYR A 79 -8.59 5.35 5.96
CA TYR A 79 -7.32 6.05 6.08
C TYR A 79 -7.03 6.48 7.53
N LEU A 80 -5.97 5.91 8.12
CA LEU A 80 -5.46 6.29 9.44
C LEU A 80 -3.94 6.47 9.37
N TYR A 81 -3.46 7.66 9.73
CA TYR A 81 -2.02 7.91 9.85
C TYR A 81 -1.54 7.61 11.27
N PRO A 82 -0.53 6.75 11.47
CA PRO A 82 -0.16 6.29 12.80
C PRO A 82 0.61 7.35 13.59
N SER A 83 0.58 7.26 14.92
CA SER A 83 1.39 8.11 15.81
C SER A 83 2.89 7.90 15.60
N SER A 84 3.32 6.69 15.23
CA SER A 84 4.72 6.38 14.92
C SER A 84 5.29 7.22 13.77
N GLY A 85 4.46 7.60 12.79
CA GLY A 85 4.85 8.47 11.68
C GLY A 85 4.97 9.95 12.04
N LYS A 86 4.76 10.34 13.30
CA LYS A 86 4.87 11.72 13.80
C LYS A 86 6.18 11.99 14.54
N VAL A 87 6.89 10.94 14.96
CA VAL A 87 8.10 11.06 15.80
C VAL A 87 9.32 11.48 14.98
N TYR A 88 9.47 10.92 13.77
CA TYR A 88 10.59 11.18 12.87
C TYR A 88 10.11 11.65 11.50
N GLY A 89 10.98 12.34 10.77
CA GLY A 89 10.76 12.64 9.36
C GLY A 89 10.54 11.33 8.58
N GLN A 90 9.47 11.29 7.80
CA GLN A 90 9.12 10.14 6.97
C GLN A 90 9.06 10.57 5.50
N THR A 91 9.43 9.67 4.61
CA THR A 91 9.31 9.86 3.17
C THR A 91 8.29 8.90 2.59
N ALA A 92 7.57 9.37 1.57
CA ALA A 92 6.69 8.55 0.76
C ALA A 92 6.80 8.99 -0.70
N LEU A 93 6.93 8.02 -1.61
CA LEU A 93 6.97 8.23 -3.04
C LEU A 93 5.86 7.40 -3.69
N CYS A 94 4.96 8.08 -4.41
CA CYS A 94 3.88 7.44 -5.15
C CYS A 94 4.10 7.67 -6.64
N VAL A 95 4.12 6.59 -7.42
CA VAL A 95 4.26 6.67 -8.88
C VAL A 95 3.13 5.90 -9.54
N THR A 96 2.49 6.53 -10.51
CA THR A 96 1.46 5.92 -11.36
C THR A 96 2.11 5.15 -12.49
N TYR A 97 1.63 3.94 -12.77
CA TYR A 97 2.12 3.09 -13.84
C TYR A 97 0.96 2.54 -14.67
N GLN A 98 1.24 2.27 -15.95
CA GLN A 98 0.34 1.48 -16.80
C GLN A 98 0.32 0.03 -16.32
N TYR A 99 -0.82 -0.67 -16.51
CA TYR A 99 -0.98 -2.08 -16.09
C TYR A 99 0.12 -3.01 -16.62
N ALA A 100 0.61 -2.75 -17.83
CA ALA A 100 1.70 -3.51 -18.44
C ALA A 100 3.01 -3.54 -17.61
N GLN A 101 3.20 -2.62 -16.66
CA GLN A 101 4.35 -2.61 -15.75
C GLN A 101 4.14 -3.44 -14.47
N LEU A 102 2.92 -3.91 -14.19
CA LEU A 102 2.58 -4.61 -12.94
C LEU A 102 3.51 -5.81 -12.71
N LEU A 103 3.73 -6.67 -13.70
CA LEU A 103 4.58 -7.85 -13.53
C LEU A 103 6.04 -7.50 -13.22
N ARG A 104 6.54 -6.35 -13.73
CA ARG A 104 7.89 -5.86 -13.39
C ARG A 104 7.95 -5.37 -11.95
N ILE A 105 6.90 -4.69 -11.48
CA ILE A 105 6.78 -4.25 -10.08
C ILE A 105 6.67 -5.47 -9.15
N VAL A 106 5.85 -6.47 -9.49
CA VAL A 106 5.73 -7.71 -8.72
C VAL A 106 7.07 -8.43 -8.66
N LYS A 107 7.79 -8.54 -9.78
CA LYS A 107 9.15 -9.10 -9.79
C LYS A 107 10.10 -8.33 -8.87
N GLN A 108 10.02 -7.00 -8.86
CA GLN A 108 10.80 -6.17 -7.93
C GLN A 108 10.42 -6.46 -6.47
N LEU A 109 9.13 -6.61 -6.16
CA LEU A 109 8.68 -6.99 -4.81
C LEU A 109 9.21 -8.36 -4.40
N VAL A 110 9.27 -9.35 -5.29
CA VAL A 110 9.88 -10.65 -4.99
C VAL A 110 11.33 -10.48 -4.53
N TYR A 111 12.13 -9.63 -5.19
CA TYR A 111 13.51 -9.35 -4.77
C TYR A 111 13.60 -8.59 -3.44
N LEU A 112 12.65 -7.69 -3.16
CA LEU A 112 12.60 -6.96 -1.89
C LEU A 112 12.15 -7.82 -0.70
N TYR A 113 11.55 -8.98 -0.98
CA TYR A 113 11.00 -9.92 0.00
C TYR A 113 10.18 -9.23 1.11
N PRO A 114 9.15 -8.44 0.76
CA PRO A 114 8.38 -7.66 1.71
C PRO A 114 7.44 -8.54 2.53
N ARG A 115 7.14 -8.09 3.75
CA ARG A 115 6.06 -8.70 4.54
C ARG A 115 4.70 -8.17 4.09
N ILE A 116 4.01 -8.95 3.26
CA ILE A 116 2.61 -8.67 2.87
C ILE A 116 1.71 -9.06 4.04
N TYR A 117 0.89 -8.12 4.52
CA TYR A 117 -0.03 -8.36 5.65
C TYR A 117 -1.52 -8.27 5.27
N ASN A 118 -1.82 -7.76 4.08
CA ASN A 118 -3.16 -7.74 3.52
C ASN A 118 -3.08 -7.59 1.99
N CYS A 119 -3.80 -8.42 1.25
CA CYS A 119 -3.81 -8.38 -0.21
C CYS A 119 -5.09 -8.99 -0.78
N SER A 120 -5.40 -8.64 -2.01
CA SER A 120 -6.37 -9.34 -2.86
C SER A 120 -5.76 -9.49 -4.25
N VAL A 121 -5.74 -10.72 -4.76
CA VAL A 121 -5.25 -11.07 -6.09
C VAL A 121 -6.32 -11.89 -6.80
N PRO A 122 -7.33 -11.23 -7.39
CA PRO A 122 -8.38 -11.93 -8.13
C PRO A 122 -7.80 -12.72 -9.31
N ALA A 123 -8.44 -13.84 -9.68
CA ALA A 123 -7.98 -14.72 -10.75
C ALA A 123 -7.81 -13.98 -12.11
N VAL A 124 -8.61 -12.95 -12.38
CA VAL A 124 -8.51 -12.13 -13.59
C VAL A 124 -7.20 -11.33 -13.71
N PHE A 125 -6.43 -11.22 -12.61
CA PHE A 125 -5.09 -10.63 -12.55
C PHE A 125 -3.98 -11.67 -12.45
N SER A 126 -4.32 -12.97 -12.39
CA SER A 126 -3.34 -14.06 -12.40
C SER A 126 -2.88 -14.29 -13.85
N ALA A 127 -1.56 -14.39 -14.04
CA ALA A 127 -0.94 -14.66 -15.33
C ALA A 127 -1.01 -16.15 -15.69
#